data_AF-A0A524QTF1-F1
#
_entry.id   AF-A0A524QTF1-F1
#
_cell.length_a   1.000
_cell.length_b   1.000
_cell.length_c   1.000
_cell.angle_alpha   90.00
_cell.angle_beta   90.00
_cell.angle_gamma   90.00
#
_symmetry.space_group_name_H-M   'P 1'
#
loop_
_entity.id
_entity.type
_entity.pdbx_description
1 polymer ?
#
loop_
_entity_poly.entity_id
_entity_poly.type
_entity_poly.pdbx_seq_one_letter_code
_entity_poly.pdbx_strand_id
1 'polypeptide(L)'
;MIPVPSILDRSKGYMTLQFINDPDILGYRIRVANSLDNAYGVFNGVGGVGTEAIFDINRGQTLRTKAIRLKGLGVSGDITRGQTRATYDPNEFFDPPTTTVVPPDNQLTFMRIQVRTVAAPAFPGGAFPGTFTALDQSKILIVQDPRFFEVPRPALSLYGTAPALAAALPGLPAPPGEMIFGVPAFADAMVITNHDAALPLYFASATDQPLMQIDPMTSISHASGMKDELVICSTGNPNFSMLISTVTGMR
;
A
#
# COMPACT_ATOMS: atom_id res chain seq x y z
N MET A 1 -14.80 -0.43 -4.18
CA MET A 1 -13.40 -0.40 -3.71
C MET A 1 -12.50 -0.75 -4.88
N ILE A 2 -11.39 -0.03 -5.09
CA ILE A 2 -10.46 -0.35 -6.18
C ILE A 2 -9.71 -1.65 -5.82
N PRO A 3 -9.73 -2.68 -6.69
CA PRO A 3 -9.15 -3.96 -6.37
C PRO A 3 -7.63 -3.89 -6.23
N VAL A 4 -7.15 -4.68 -5.28
CA VAL A 4 -5.75 -4.87 -4.93
C VAL A 4 -5.25 -6.14 -5.64
N PRO A 5 -4.02 -6.17 -6.20
CA PRO A 5 -3.56 -7.35 -6.92
C PRO A 5 -3.11 -8.41 -5.91
N SER A 6 -3.25 -9.68 -6.29
CA SER A 6 -2.56 -10.74 -5.58
C SER A 6 -1.09 -10.74 -5.99
N ILE A 7 -0.18 -10.77 -5.02
CA ILE A 7 1.23 -11.07 -5.28
C ILE A 7 1.35 -12.59 -5.41
N LEU A 8 1.61 -13.07 -6.62
CA LEU A 8 1.72 -14.50 -6.92
C LEU A 8 3.11 -15.04 -6.55
N ASP A 9 4.13 -14.29 -6.93
CA ASP A 9 5.52 -14.70 -6.74
C ASP A 9 6.40 -13.46 -6.60
N ARG A 10 7.46 -13.56 -5.81
CA ARG A 10 8.44 -12.51 -5.58
C ARG A 10 9.80 -13.10 -5.27
N SER A 11 10.85 -12.51 -5.82
CA SER A 11 12.24 -12.81 -5.51
C SER A 11 13.11 -11.58 -5.84
N LYS A 12 14.42 -11.65 -5.57
CA LYS A 12 15.32 -10.53 -5.83
C LYS A 12 15.28 -10.12 -7.31
N GLY A 13 14.79 -8.90 -7.55
CA GLY A 13 14.66 -8.32 -8.87
C GLY A 13 13.51 -8.90 -9.71
N TYR A 14 12.47 -9.41 -9.05
CA TYR A 14 11.32 -10.05 -9.68
C TYR A 14 10.08 -9.98 -8.79
N MET A 15 8.97 -9.51 -9.35
CA MET A 15 7.65 -9.63 -8.72
C MET A 15 6.58 -9.87 -9.77
N THR A 16 5.66 -10.79 -9.47
CA THR A 16 4.44 -11.03 -10.24
C THR A 16 3.22 -10.53 -9.48
N LEU A 17 2.45 -9.67 -10.14
CA LEU A 17 1.12 -9.24 -9.74
C LEU A 17 0.06 -9.88 -10.64
N GLN A 18 -1.02 -10.34 -10.02
CA GLN A 18 -2.21 -10.83 -10.69
C GLN A 18 -3.39 -9.97 -10.29
N PHE A 19 -4.13 -9.47 -11.27
CA PHE A 19 -5.28 -8.62 -11.05
C PHE A 19 -6.57 -9.40 -11.28
N ILE A 20 -7.62 -9.00 -10.58
CA ILE A 20 -8.96 -9.53 -10.78
C ILE A 20 -9.39 -9.25 -12.23
N ASN A 21 -10.13 -10.18 -12.83
CA ASN A 21 -10.66 -10.01 -14.19
C ASN A 21 -12.11 -9.51 -14.12
N ASP A 22 -12.27 -8.23 -13.80
CA ASP A 22 -13.58 -7.57 -13.75
C ASP A 22 -13.94 -6.99 -15.14
N PRO A 23 -15.13 -7.30 -15.71
CA PRO A 23 -15.55 -6.76 -17.00
C PRO A 23 -15.71 -5.23 -17.02
N ASP A 24 -15.92 -4.58 -15.88
CA ASP A 24 -16.09 -3.13 -15.78
C ASP A 24 -14.75 -2.39 -15.76
N ILE A 25 -13.64 -3.09 -15.56
CA ILE A 25 -12.28 -2.52 -15.57
C ILE A 25 -11.69 -2.64 -16.97
N LEU A 26 -11.18 -1.53 -17.50
CA LEU A 26 -10.50 -1.47 -18.81
C LEU A 26 -8.97 -1.59 -18.66
N GLY A 27 -8.42 -1.19 -17.53
CA GLY A 27 -6.99 -1.30 -17.26
C GLY A 27 -6.60 -0.81 -15.89
N TYR A 28 -5.37 -1.14 -15.52
CA TYR A 28 -4.74 -0.85 -14.26
C TYR A 28 -3.51 0.02 -14.47
N ARG A 29 -3.29 0.96 -13.56
CA ARG A 29 -2.07 1.76 -13.47
C ARG A 29 -1.47 1.51 -12.10
N ILE A 30 -0.20 1.10 -12.10
CA ILE A 30 0.53 0.82 -10.87
C ILE A 30 1.29 2.07 -10.51
N ARG A 31 1.19 2.48 -9.26
CA ARG A 31 1.87 3.64 -8.71
C ARG A 31 2.61 3.29 -7.43
N VAL A 32 3.68 4.02 -7.16
CA VAL A 32 4.56 3.77 -6.01
C VAL A 32 4.90 5.06 -5.29
N ALA A 33 5.19 4.95 -4.01
CA ALA A 33 5.72 6.01 -3.16
C ALA A 33 6.78 5.45 -2.21
N ASN A 34 7.63 6.33 -1.71
CA ASN A 34 8.75 6.04 -0.82
C ASN A 34 8.44 6.26 0.68
N SER A 35 7.26 6.80 0.99
CA SER A 35 6.77 6.96 2.37
C SER A 35 5.26 6.71 2.42
N LEU A 36 4.76 6.40 3.62
CA LEU A 36 3.34 6.18 3.84
C LEU A 36 2.52 7.45 3.54
N ASP A 37 3.03 8.61 3.94
CA ASP A 37 2.40 9.91 3.69
C ASP A 37 2.34 10.21 2.19
N ASN A 38 3.43 9.96 1.44
CA ASN A 38 3.43 10.13 -0.01
C ASN A 38 2.49 9.15 -0.72
N ALA A 39 2.40 7.91 -0.21
CA ALA A 39 1.46 6.93 -0.72
C ALA A 39 0.01 7.38 -0.52
N TYR A 40 -0.29 7.99 0.63
CA TYR A 40 -1.61 8.54 0.92
C TYR A 40 -1.92 9.78 0.07
N GLY A 41 -0.97 10.72 -0.03
CA GLY A 41 -1.04 11.94 -0.83
C GLY A 41 -1.41 13.20 -0.04
N VAL A 42 -1.67 14.31 -0.76
CA VAL A 42 -1.99 15.64 -0.19
C VAL A 42 -3.46 15.73 0.26
N PHE A 43 -4.01 14.67 0.85
CA PHE A 43 -5.40 14.63 1.28
C PHE A 43 -5.50 14.77 2.80
N ASN A 44 -6.61 15.30 3.31
CA ASN A 44 -6.92 15.39 4.74
C ASN A 44 -5.76 15.81 5.65
N GLY A 45 -4.88 16.73 5.20
CA GLY A 45 -3.79 17.28 6.00
C GLY A 45 -2.55 16.40 6.22
N VAL A 46 -2.44 15.23 5.57
CA VAL A 46 -1.30 14.30 5.73
C VAL A 46 0.02 14.86 5.15
N GLY A 47 -0.07 15.75 4.14
CA GLY A 47 1.10 16.50 3.64
C GLY A 47 2.05 15.74 2.70
N GLY A 48 1.71 14.51 2.27
CA GLY A 48 2.54 13.75 1.31
C GLY A 48 2.39 14.23 -0.14
N VAL A 49 3.44 14.10 -0.95
CA VAL A 49 3.49 14.64 -2.33
C VAL A 49 2.74 13.78 -3.37
N GLY A 50 2.32 12.58 -3.01
CA GLY A 50 1.65 11.62 -3.90
C GLY A 50 2.57 10.51 -4.43
N THR A 51 1.96 9.54 -5.11
CA THR A 51 2.58 8.41 -5.79
C THR A 51 3.02 8.74 -7.24
N GLU A 52 4.06 8.07 -7.71
CA GLU A 52 4.54 8.10 -9.10
C GLU A 52 4.03 6.88 -9.88
N ALA A 53 3.66 7.06 -11.15
CA ALA A 53 3.21 5.93 -11.98
C ALA A 53 4.39 5.19 -12.61
N ILE A 54 4.42 3.86 -12.47
CA ILE A 54 5.52 3.03 -13.01
C ILE A 54 5.16 2.39 -14.35
N PHE A 55 3.95 1.87 -14.49
CA PHE A 55 3.45 1.29 -15.74
C PHE A 55 1.93 1.12 -15.74
N ASP A 56 1.37 0.98 -16.94
CA ASP A 56 -0.04 0.71 -17.19
C ASP A 56 -0.21 -0.67 -17.86
N ILE A 57 -1.31 -1.35 -17.56
CA ILE A 57 -1.67 -2.63 -18.17
C ILE A 57 -3.16 -2.69 -18.49
N ASN A 58 -3.52 -3.12 -19.70
CA ASN A 58 -4.92 -3.29 -20.07
C ASN A 58 -5.48 -4.61 -19.52
N ARG A 59 -6.80 -4.67 -19.36
CA ARG A 59 -7.47 -5.92 -18.98
C ARG A 59 -7.13 -7.05 -19.96
N GLY A 60 -6.89 -8.23 -19.41
CA GLY A 60 -6.61 -9.47 -20.15
C GLY A 60 -5.21 -9.51 -20.78
N GLN A 61 -4.36 -8.52 -20.49
CA GLN A 61 -2.99 -8.49 -20.98
C GLN A 61 -2.01 -9.01 -19.93
N THR A 62 -0.89 -9.53 -20.43
CA THR A 62 0.29 -9.85 -19.60
C THR A 62 1.40 -8.87 -19.94
N LEU A 63 1.88 -8.13 -18.94
CA LEU A 63 3.00 -7.21 -19.06
C LEU A 63 4.25 -7.83 -18.45
N ARG A 64 5.37 -7.72 -19.17
CA ARG A 64 6.71 -8.00 -18.67
C ARG A 64 7.59 -6.78 -18.91
N THR A 65 8.17 -6.23 -17.85
CA THR A 65 9.06 -5.06 -18.01
C THR A 65 10.35 -5.42 -18.73
N LYS A 66 11.07 -4.42 -19.22
CA LYS A 66 12.26 -4.61 -20.06
C LYS A 66 13.34 -5.37 -19.29
N ALA A 67 13.56 -5.04 -18.01
CA ALA A 67 14.52 -5.74 -17.15
C ALA A 67 14.21 -7.24 -17.01
N ILE A 68 12.93 -7.59 -16.78
CA ILE A 68 12.48 -8.99 -16.69
C ILE A 68 12.69 -9.75 -18.00
N ARG A 69 12.41 -9.10 -19.13
CA ARG A 69 12.63 -9.69 -20.47
C ARG A 69 14.11 -9.97 -20.71
N LEU A 70 15.00 -9.06 -20.33
CA LEU A 70 16.45 -9.21 -20.47
C LEU A 70 17.02 -10.31 -19.57
N LYS A 71 16.48 -10.47 -18.35
CA LYS A 71 16.90 -11.51 -17.40
C LYS A 71 16.38 -12.91 -17.75
N GLY A 72 15.47 -13.05 -18.71
CA GLY A 72 14.82 -14.32 -19.04
C GLY A 72 13.86 -14.85 -17.96
N LEU A 73 13.60 -14.08 -16.90
CA LEU A 73 12.74 -14.47 -15.77
C LEU A 73 11.26 -14.23 -16.06
N GLY A 74 10.35 -14.88 -15.32
CA GLY A 74 8.91 -14.67 -15.49
C GLY A 74 8.29 -15.42 -16.67
N VAL A 75 8.96 -16.50 -17.11
CA VAL A 75 8.38 -17.54 -17.98
C VAL A 75 7.85 -18.66 -17.06
N SER A 76 6.99 -18.33 -16.08
CA SER A 76 6.33 -19.39 -15.29
C SER A 76 5.18 -19.97 -16.12
N GLY A 77 5.14 -21.30 -16.27
CA GLY A 77 4.26 -22.06 -17.16
C GLY A 77 2.75 -22.03 -16.86
N ASP A 78 2.29 -21.26 -15.89
CA ASP A 78 0.86 -21.13 -15.58
C ASP A 78 0.21 -20.13 -16.54
N ILE A 79 -0.21 -20.64 -17.69
CA ILE A 79 -1.02 -19.93 -18.68
C ILE A 79 -2.46 -19.91 -18.18
N THR A 80 -2.79 -19.00 -17.27
CA THR A 80 -4.20 -18.63 -17.03
C THR A 80 -4.65 -17.67 -18.13
N ARG A 81 -5.14 -18.24 -19.24
CA ARG A 81 -5.72 -17.46 -20.36
C ARG A 81 -6.76 -16.47 -19.82
N GLY A 82 -6.64 -15.21 -20.23
CA GLY A 82 -7.62 -14.15 -19.94
C GLY A 82 -7.43 -13.39 -18.63
N GLN A 83 -6.43 -13.73 -17.81
CA GLN A 83 -6.12 -12.95 -16.62
C GLN A 83 -5.15 -11.81 -16.89
N THR A 84 -5.33 -10.71 -16.18
CA THR A 84 -4.42 -9.56 -16.25
C THR A 84 -3.24 -9.79 -15.29
N ARG A 85 -2.01 -9.77 -15.81
CA ARG A 85 -0.80 -10.09 -15.04
C ARG A 85 0.33 -9.13 -15.35
N ALA A 86 1.00 -8.61 -14.34
CA ALA A 86 2.20 -7.81 -14.52
C ALA A 86 3.39 -8.50 -13.84
N THR A 87 4.47 -8.71 -14.59
CA THR A 87 5.75 -9.17 -14.05
C THR A 87 6.77 -8.08 -14.24
N TYR A 88 7.34 -7.59 -13.16
CA TYR A 88 8.30 -6.50 -13.21
C TYR A 88 9.46 -6.74 -12.27
N ASP A 89 10.55 -6.02 -12.52
CA ASP A 89 11.68 -5.95 -11.61
C ASP A 89 11.47 -4.72 -10.72
N PRO A 90 11.22 -4.90 -9.42
CA PRO A 90 11.21 -3.79 -8.47
C PRO A 90 12.41 -2.84 -8.66
N ASN A 91 13.61 -3.39 -8.82
CA ASN A 91 14.84 -2.59 -8.91
C ASN A 91 14.91 -1.70 -10.16
N GLU A 92 14.09 -1.96 -11.19
CA GLU A 92 13.97 -1.08 -12.37
C GLU A 92 13.35 0.28 -12.02
N PHE A 93 12.61 0.34 -10.91
CA PHE A 93 11.90 1.54 -10.45
C PHE A 93 12.39 2.02 -9.08
N PHE A 94 13.31 1.27 -8.43
CA PHE A 94 13.78 1.53 -7.07
C PHE A 94 15.29 1.84 -6.97
N ASP A 95 16.06 1.94 -8.07
CA ASP A 95 17.51 2.34 -8.05
C ASP A 95 18.03 2.92 -9.41
N PRO A 96 18.87 3.99 -9.44
CA PRO A 96 20.34 3.87 -9.34
C PRO A 96 21.01 4.84 -8.30
N PRO A 97 22.30 4.68 -7.91
CA PRO A 97 22.92 5.28 -6.70
C PRO A 97 23.14 6.81 -6.70
N THR A 98 22.53 7.56 -7.61
CA THR A 98 22.79 9.01 -7.71
C THR A 98 21.55 9.72 -8.24
N THR A 99 20.67 10.12 -7.32
CA THR A 99 19.87 11.37 -7.25
C THR A 99 18.59 11.10 -6.45
N THR A 100 18.66 11.24 -5.13
CA THR A 100 17.59 11.67 -4.19
C THR A 100 16.11 11.34 -4.51
N VAL A 101 15.70 10.07 -4.70
CA VAL A 101 14.24 9.75 -4.76
C VAL A 101 13.78 8.55 -3.91
N VAL A 102 14.66 7.69 -3.36
CA VAL A 102 14.22 6.72 -2.34
C VAL A 102 15.33 6.52 -1.29
N PRO A 103 15.35 7.35 -0.22
CA PRO A 103 15.10 6.87 1.16
C PRO A 103 14.60 7.98 2.15
N PRO A 104 14.13 7.75 3.41
CA PRO A 104 13.77 6.51 4.13
C PRO A 104 12.37 6.46 4.83
N ASP A 105 11.66 5.33 4.64
CA ASP A 105 11.02 4.46 5.67
C ASP A 105 11.60 3.05 5.37
N ASN A 106 12.90 2.90 5.69
CA ASN A 106 14.04 2.90 4.75
C ASN A 106 14.26 1.77 3.72
N GLN A 107 13.37 0.79 3.57
CA GLN A 107 13.51 -0.29 2.57
C GLN A 107 12.16 -0.73 1.98
N LEU A 108 11.09 0.01 2.29
CA LEU A 108 9.74 -0.35 1.91
C LEU A 108 9.28 0.49 0.73
N THR A 109 8.61 -0.16 -0.21
CA THR A 109 7.89 0.53 -1.28
C THR A 109 6.41 0.49 -0.95
N PHE A 110 5.73 1.63 -1.08
CA PHE A 110 4.30 1.74 -0.91
C PHE A 110 3.64 1.78 -2.29
N MET A 111 2.93 0.71 -2.66
CA MET A 111 2.28 0.56 -3.96
C MET A 111 0.79 0.88 -3.88
N ARG A 112 0.25 1.57 -4.88
CA ARG A 112 -1.19 1.80 -5.06
C ARG A 112 -1.60 1.54 -6.49
N ILE A 113 -2.87 1.22 -6.68
CA ILE A 113 -3.45 0.98 -8.00
C ILE A 113 -4.48 2.05 -8.32
N GLN A 114 -4.43 2.54 -9.55
CA GLN A 114 -5.54 3.22 -10.19
C GLN A 114 -6.19 2.30 -11.22
N VAL A 115 -7.49 2.43 -11.39
CA VAL A 115 -8.24 1.76 -12.45
C VAL A 115 -8.84 2.79 -13.38
N ARG A 116 -8.95 2.41 -14.65
CA ARG A 116 -9.90 3.02 -15.57
C ARG A 116 -11.00 2.03 -15.84
N THR A 117 -12.23 2.51 -15.88
CA THR A 117 -13.43 1.67 -15.99
C THR A 117 -14.22 2.02 -17.24
N VAL A 118 -15.24 1.23 -17.55
CA VAL A 118 -16.18 1.55 -18.64
C VAL A 118 -16.84 2.92 -18.40
N ALA A 119 -17.20 3.23 -17.14
CA ALA A 119 -17.80 4.51 -16.76
C ALA A 119 -16.80 5.68 -16.74
N ALA A 120 -15.51 5.40 -16.46
CA ALA A 120 -14.43 6.39 -16.41
C ALA A 120 -13.24 5.88 -17.24
N PRO A 121 -13.23 6.10 -18.57
CA PRO A 121 -12.25 5.48 -19.47
C PRO A 121 -10.83 6.09 -19.37
N ALA A 122 -10.67 7.16 -18.61
CA ALA A 122 -9.37 7.75 -18.27
C ALA A 122 -8.99 7.40 -16.83
N PHE A 123 -7.69 7.29 -16.56
CA PHE A 123 -7.21 7.16 -15.18
C PHE A 123 -7.49 8.46 -14.41
N PRO A 124 -8.03 8.38 -13.18
CA PRO A 124 -8.26 9.54 -12.35
C PRO A 124 -6.95 10.26 -12.00
N GLY A 125 -7.00 11.59 -11.86
CA GLY A 125 -5.85 12.42 -11.49
C GLY A 125 -4.91 12.82 -12.62
N GLY A 126 -5.21 12.50 -13.89
CA GLY A 126 -4.48 13.02 -15.05
C GLY A 126 -3.05 12.47 -15.25
N ALA A 127 -2.25 13.18 -16.04
CA ALA A 127 -0.83 12.87 -16.28
C ALA A 127 0.04 13.31 -15.09
N PHE A 128 1.21 12.69 -14.92
CA PHE A 128 2.13 13.01 -13.82
C PHE A 128 2.76 14.42 -13.96
N PRO A 129 2.98 15.16 -12.87
CA PRO A 129 2.48 14.92 -11.51
C PRO A 129 0.97 15.25 -11.43
N GLY A 130 0.17 14.25 -11.07
CA GLY A 130 -1.28 14.37 -11.03
C GLY A 130 -1.78 14.55 -9.60
N THR A 131 -2.81 15.36 -9.39
CA THR A 131 -3.54 15.42 -8.12
C THR A 131 -4.59 14.31 -8.07
N PHE A 132 -4.51 13.43 -7.08
CA PHE A 132 -5.49 12.38 -6.83
C PHE A 132 -5.87 12.36 -5.35
N THR A 133 -7.10 11.94 -5.10
CA THR A 133 -7.62 11.74 -3.75
C THR A 133 -7.36 10.30 -3.29
N ALA A 134 -7.54 10.04 -2.00
CA ALA A 134 -7.45 8.68 -1.46
C ALA A 134 -8.45 7.71 -2.12
N LEU A 135 -9.58 8.22 -2.63
CA LEU A 135 -10.64 7.45 -3.29
C LEU A 135 -10.30 7.04 -4.73
N ASP A 136 -9.37 7.75 -5.36
CA ASP A 136 -8.94 7.48 -6.74
C ASP A 136 -7.96 6.32 -6.85
N GLN A 137 -7.51 5.77 -5.71
CA GLN A 137 -6.50 4.72 -5.64
C GLN A 137 -6.91 3.61 -4.67
N SER A 138 -6.38 2.40 -4.87
CA SER A 138 -6.53 1.28 -3.92
C SER A 138 -5.97 1.61 -2.53
N LYS A 139 -6.22 0.73 -1.55
CA LYS A 139 -5.42 0.74 -0.31
C LYS A 139 -3.93 0.68 -0.60
N ILE A 140 -3.12 1.20 0.32
CA ILE A 140 -1.67 1.23 0.22
C ILE A 140 -1.14 -0.18 0.45
N LEU A 141 -0.44 -0.74 -0.51
CA LEU A 141 0.21 -2.04 -0.39
C LEU A 141 1.65 -1.84 0.02
N ILE A 142 2.03 -2.44 1.14
CA ILE A 142 3.42 -2.42 1.55
C ILE A 142 4.15 -3.54 0.80
N VAL A 143 5.09 -3.16 -0.05
CA VAL A 143 5.97 -4.06 -0.80
C VAL A 143 7.32 -4.09 -0.11
N GLN A 144 7.75 -5.30 0.24
CA GLN A 144 8.99 -5.55 0.98
C GLN A 144 10.11 -6.01 0.06
N ASP A 145 11.35 -5.79 0.51
CA ASP A 145 12.49 -6.49 -0.06
C ASP A 145 12.29 -8.02 0.09
N PRO A 146 12.65 -8.83 -0.92
CA PRO A 146 12.56 -10.29 -0.83
C PRO A 146 13.27 -10.91 0.37
N ARG A 147 14.36 -10.29 0.85
CA ARG A 147 15.12 -10.73 2.05
C ARG A 147 14.36 -10.54 3.35
N PHE A 148 13.29 -9.75 3.35
CA PHE A 148 12.46 -9.53 4.53
C PHE A 148 11.98 -10.86 5.14
N PHE A 149 11.69 -11.87 4.32
CA PHE A 149 11.19 -13.17 4.80
C PHE A 149 12.29 -14.18 5.12
N GLU A 150 13.56 -13.83 4.92
CA GLU A 150 14.70 -14.68 5.29
C GLU A 150 15.01 -14.58 6.79
N VAL A 151 14.53 -13.52 7.46
CA VAL A 151 14.76 -13.28 8.89
C VAL A 151 13.70 -14.02 9.73
N PRO A 152 14.10 -14.74 10.79
CA PRO A 152 13.16 -15.29 11.75
C PRO A 152 12.34 -14.17 12.42
N ARG A 153 11.01 -14.20 12.25
CA ARG A 153 10.04 -13.18 12.75
C ARG A 153 10.30 -11.77 12.20
N PRO A 154 9.99 -11.56 10.91
CA PRO A 154 10.27 -10.28 10.30
C PRO A 154 9.29 -9.21 10.76
N ALA A 155 9.81 -8.01 11.02
CA ALA A 155 9.06 -6.89 11.56
C ALA A 155 9.21 -5.64 10.69
N LEU A 156 8.11 -4.90 10.57
CA LEU A 156 8.00 -3.65 9.82
C LEU A 156 8.00 -2.48 10.78
N SER A 157 8.73 -1.44 10.45
CA SER A 157 8.56 -0.12 11.04
C SER A 157 7.89 0.77 10.02
N LEU A 158 6.84 1.46 10.43
CA LEU A 158 6.14 2.48 9.63
C LEU A 158 6.10 3.79 10.41
N TYR A 159 6.25 4.89 9.69
CA TYR A 159 6.04 6.23 10.22
C TYR A 159 5.12 7.01 9.28
N GLY A 160 4.24 7.83 9.85
CA GLY A 160 3.39 8.70 9.04
C GLY A 160 2.53 9.65 9.85
N THR A 161 1.68 10.36 9.12
CA THR A 161 0.73 11.35 9.61
C THR A 161 -0.68 10.82 9.39
N ALA A 162 -1.48 10.72 10.45
CA ALA A 162 -2.85 10.25 10.32
C ALA A 162 -3.71 11.29 9.58
N PRO A 163 -4.67 10.87 8.74
CA PRO A 163 -5.57 11.80 8.08
C PRO A 163 -6.61 12.38 9.04
N ALA A 164 -6.88 13.68 8.88
CA ALA A 164 -7.88 14.42 9.63
C ALA A 164 -9.28 14.19 9.06
N LEU A 165 -10.09 13.45 9.79
CA LEU A 165 -11.46 13.08 9.47
C LEU A 165 -12.38 13.56 10.58
N ALA A 166 -13.16 14.61 10.31
CA ALA A 166 -14.04 15.21 11.31
C ALA A 166 -15.07 14.23 11.90
N ALA A 167 -15.45 13.19 11.15
CA ALA A 167 -16.41 12.18 11.57
C ALA A 167 -15.75 10.97 12.27
N ALA A 168 -14.43 10.93 12.44
CA ALA A 168 -13.76 9.81 13.09
C ALA A 168 -14.02 9.84 14.60
N LEU A 169 -14.61 8.75 15.10
CA LEU A 169 -15.01 8.61 16.50
C LEU A 169 -14.69 7.19 16.98
N PRO A 170 -14.23 7.02 18.23
CA PRO A 170 -13.97 5.70 18.79
C PRO A 170 -15.26 4.88 18.88
N GLY A 171 -15.15 3.57 18.67
CA GLY A 171 -16.27 2.63 18.71
C GLY A 171 -17.12 2.59 17.43
N LEU A 172 -16.87 3.47 16.46
CA LEU A 172 -17.51 3.45 15.15
C LEU A 172 -16.51 3.01 14.06
N PRO A 173 -16.98 2.46 12.93
CA PRO A 173 -16.13 2.22 11.77
C PRO A 173 -15.49 3.50 11.24
N ALA A 174 -14.38 3.35 10.52
CA ALA A 174 -13.69 4.50 9.94
C ALA A 174 -14.56 5.21 8.89
N PRO A 175 -14.66 6.55 8.91
CA PRO A 175 -15.33 7.29 7.85
C PRO A 175 -14.47 7.32 6.58
N PRO A 176 -15.08 7.54 5.40
CA PRO A 176 -14.34 7.62 4.14
C PRO A 176 -13.23 8.66 4.14
N GLY A 177 -12.07 8.28 3.60
CA GLY A 177 -10.87 9.12 3.56
C GLY A 177 -9.82 8.72 4.61
N GLU A 178 -10.04 7.64 5.32
CA GLU A 178 -9.10 6.94 6.18
C GLU A 178 -7.87 6.43 5.43
N MET A 179 -6.78 6.26 6.17
CA MET A 179 -5.56 5.67 5.64
C MET A 179 -5.65 4.16 5.82
N ILE A 180 -5.85 3.44 4.73
CA ILE A 180 -5.85 1.98 4.69
C ILE A 180 -4.55 1.49 4.09
N PHE A 181 -3.84 0.62 4.81
CA PHE A 181 -2.69 -0.09 4.27
C PHE A 181 -2.78 -1.59 4.52
N GLY A 182 -2.37 -2.35 3.50
CA GLY A 182 -2.26 -3.80 3.54
C GLY A 182 -0.84 -4.22 3.89
N VAL A 183 -0.72 -5.11 4.87
CA VAL A 183 0.58 -5.66 5.26
C VAL A 183 1.01 -6.77 4.29
N PRO A 184 2.32 -6.99 4.09
CA PRO A 184 2.85 -7.91 3.08
C PRO A 184 2.58 -9.40 3.35
N ALA A 185 2.16 -9.72 4.57
CA ALA A 185 1.79 -11.05 5.06
C ALA A 185 0.63 -10.86 6.03
N PHE A 186 0.68 -11.47 7.21
CA PHE A 186 -0.27 -11.18 8.27
C PHE A 186 0.42 -10.47 9.43
N ALA A 187 -0.16 -9.38 9.91
CA ALA A 187 0.23 -8.75 11.15
C ALA A 187 -0.22 -9.64 12.31
N ASP A 188 0.71 -10.00 13.19
CA ASP A 188 0.43 -10.83 14.37
C ASP A 188 0.31 -9.98 15.62
N ALA A 189 1.35 -9.19 15.88
CA ALA A 189 1.42 -8.23 16.96
C ALA A 189 1.93 -6.90 16.44
N MET A 190 1.41 -5.81 17.00
CA MET A 190 1.86 -4.46 16.66
C MET A 190 1.90 -3.55 17.88
N VAL A 191 2.83 -2.61 17.85
CA VAL A 191 2.87 -1.48 18.77
C VAL A 191 2.63 -0.22 17.96
N ILE A 192 1.59 0.52 18.32
CA ILE A 192 1.21 1.78 17.67
C ILE A 192 1.48 2.88 18.68
N THR A 193 2.23 3.90 18.27
CA THR A 193 2.57 5.05 19.11
C THR A 193 2.04 6.31 18.48
N ASN A 194 1.30 7.08 19.26
CA ASN A 194 0.88 8.43 18.93
C ASN A 194 1.94 9.40 19.45
N HIS A 195 2.53 10.19 18.55
CA HIS A 195 3.57 11.18 18.87
C HIS A 195 3.00 12.60 19.03
N ASP A 196 1.70 12.78 18.87
CA ASP A 196 1.05 14.07 19.05
C ASP A 196 0.76 14.33 20.53
N ALA A 197 0.92 15.59 20.95
CA ALA A 197 0.75 16.03 22.33
C ALA A 197 -0.71 16.41 22.68
N ALA A 198 -1.57 16.62 21.69
CA ALA A 198 -2.92 17.15 21.88
C ALA A 198 -4.00 16.28 21.25
N LEU A 199 -3.72 15.62 20.12
CA LEU A 199 -4.72 14.94 19.30
C LEU A 199 -4.69 13.43 19.52
N PRO A 200 -5.85 12.77 19.70
CA PRO A 200 -5.93 11.32 19.74
C PRO A 200 -5.69 10.74 18.34
N LEU A 201 -5.16 9.53 18.32
CA LEU A 201 -5.04 8.70 17.11
C LEU A 201 -6.10 7.60 17.16
N TYR A 202 -6.72 7.28 16.04
CA TYR A 202 -7.67 6.19 15.91
C TYR A 202 -7.13 5.07 15.02
N PHE A 203 -7.33 3.84 15.46
CA PHE A 203 -6.83 2.63 14.82
C PHE A 203 -7.90 1.56 14.73
N ALA A 204 -7.96 0.84 13.61
CA ALA A 204 -8.73 -0.40 13.48
C ALA A 204 -7.95 -1.43 12.65
N SER A 205 -8.25 -2.72 12.86
CA SER A 205 -7.58 -3.82 12.15
C SER A 205 -8.31 -4.28 10.86
N ALA A 206 -9.35 -3.55 10.47
CA ALA A 206 -10.02 -3.60 9.17
C ALA A 206 -10.98 -2.40 9.04
N THR A 207 -11.36 -2.05 7.81
CA THR A 207 -12.28 -0.92 7.53
C THR A 207 -13.62 -1.03 8.25
N ASP A 208 -14.19 -2.23 8.36
CA ASP A 208 -15.50 -2.46 8.99
C ASP A 208 -15.44 -2.60 10.53
N GLN A 209 -14.26 -2.52 11.12
CA GLN A 209 -14.09 -2.67 12.56
C GLN A 209 -14.19 -1.34 13.30
N PRO A 210 -14.67 -1.36 14.56
CA PRO A 210 -14.75 -0.16 15.37
C PRO A 210 -13.35 0.39 15.67
N LEU A 211 -13.21 1.71 15.54
CA LEU A 211 -11.99 2.43 15.85
C LEU A 211 -11.68 2.37 17.36
N MET A 212 -10.43 2.03 17.67
CA MET A 212 -9.83 2.14 18.99
C MET A 212 -9.10 3.48 19.11
N GLN A 213 -9.25 4.15 20.24
CA GLN A 213 -8.53 5.38 20.55
C GLN A 213 -7.17 5.09 21.18
N ILE A 214 -6.18 5.86 20.74
CA ILE A 214 -4.83 5.93 21.29
C ILE A 214 -4.61 7.38 21.71
N ASP A 215 -4.46 7.58 23.01
CA ASP A 215 -4.34 8.90 23.60
C ASP A 215 -3.04 9.61 23.17
N PRO A 216 -2.99 10.95 23.23
CA PRO A 216 -1.79 11.74 22.94
C PRO A 216 -0.55 11.24 23.71
N MET A 217 0.60 11.16 23.04
CA MET A 217 1.88 10.70 23.62
C MET A 217 1.85 9.30 24.25
N THR A 218 0.92 8.44 23.83
CA THR A 218 0.81 7.07 24.33
C THR A 218 1.03 6.03 23.24
N SER A 219 1.28 4.79 23.69
CA SER A 219 1.37 3.63 22.81
C SER A 219 0.38 2.57 23.25
N ILE A 220 -0.17 1.84 22.29
CA ILE A 220 -0.92 0.60 22.54
C ILE A 220 -0.16 -0.58 21.94
N SER A 221 -0.22 -1.71 22.63
CA SER A 221 0.16 -3.01 22.07
C SER A 221 -1.10 -3.75 21.68
N HIS A 222 -1.18 -4.18 20.42
CA HIS A 222 -2.34 -4.86 19.87
C HIS A 222 -1.92 -6.18 19.22
N ALA A 223 -2.52 -7.28 19.67
CA ALA A 223 -2.41 -8.57 18.99
C ALA A 223 -3.57 -8.66 18.00
N SER A 224 -3.29 -8.49 16.71
CA SER A 224 -4.34 -8.42 15.68
C SER A 224 -4.81 -9.79 15.22
N GLY A 225 -4.05 -10.86 15.48
CA GLY A 225 -4.45 -12.22 15.16
C GLY A 225 -4.50 -12.47 13.67
N MET A 226 -3.39 -12.20 12.98
CA MET A 226 -3.19 -12.40 11.54
C MET A 226 -4.04 -11.50 10.64
N LYS A 227 -3.96 -10.18 10.81
CA LYS A 227 -4.67 -9.21 9.94
C LYS A 227 -3.82 -8.82 8.75
N ASP A 228 -4.44 -8.70 7.59
CA ASP A 228 -3.83 -8.29 6.32
C ASP A 228 -4.07 -6.81 6.01
N GLU A 229 -4.89 -6.13 6.80
CA GLU A 229 -5.30 -4.73 6.63
C GLU A 229 -5.22 -3.98 7.96
N LEU A 230 -4.85 -2.70 7.89
CA LEU A 230 -4.79 -1.79 9.01
C LEU A 230 -5.35 -0.43 8.58
N VAL A 231 -6.05 0.22 9.50
CA VAL A 231 -6.72 1.49 9.26
C VAL A 231 -6.28 2.50 10.31
N ILE A 232 -5.90 3.69 9.84
CA ILE A 232 -5.48 4.82 10.66
C ILE A 232 -6.25 6.07 10.26
N CYS A 233 -6.77 6.79 11.25
CA CYS A 233 -7.34 8.12 11.10
C CYS A 233 -7.31 8.89 12.42
N SER A 234 -7.69 10.16 12.39
CA SER A 234 -7.86 11.00 13.58
C SER A 234 -8.87 12.11 13.27
N THR A 235 -9.28 12.89 14.27
CA THR A 235 -9.99 14.16 14.05
C THR A 235 -9.05 15.30 13.63
N GLY A 236 -7.73 15.12 13.79
CA GLY A 236 -6.70 16.01 13.28
C GLY A 236 -5.58 15.23 12.59
N ASN A 237 -4.36 15.78 12.55
CA ASN A 237 -3.22 15.17 11.86
C ASN A 237 -2.07 14.76 12.81
N PRO A 238 -2.31 13.88 13.78
CA PRO A 238 -1.25 13.41 14.66
C PRO A 238 -0.23 12.57 13.89
N ASN A 239 1.04 12.75 14.24
CA ASN A 239 2.12 11.88 13.79
C ASN A 239 2.08 10.56 14.56
N PHE A 240 2.39 9.46 13.89
CA PHE A 240 2.39 8.14 14.49
C PHE A 240 3.56 7.28 13.99
N SER A 241 3.89 6.27 14.78
CA SER A 241 4.76 5.17 14.33
C SER A 241 4.17 3.82 14.68
N MET A 242 4.41 2.82 13.85
CA MET A 242 3.99 1.45 14.08
C MET A 242 5.14 0.49 13.93
N LEU A 243 5.32 -0.39 14.91
CA LEU A 243 6.15 -1.57 14.80
C LEU A 243 5.22 -2.77 14.64
N ILE A 244 5.30 -3.48 13.51
CA ILE A 244 4.41 -4.59 13.17
C ILE A 244 5.25 -5.87 13.04
N SER A 245 5.03 -6.83 13.93
CA SER A 245 5.52 -8.19 13.74
C SER A 245 4.66 -8.90 12.71
N THR A 246 5.29 -9.48 11.69
CA THR A 246 4.59 -10.22 10.65
C THR A 246 4.85 -11.72 10.77
N VAL A 247 3.83 -12.51 10.43
CA VAL A 247 3.92 -13.96 10.36
C VAL A 247 3.52 -14.40 8.96
N THR A 248 4.32 -15.30 8.39
CA THR A 248 3.93 -16.04 7.20
C THR A 248 2.97 -17.14 7.64
N GLY A 249 1.67 -16.89 7.53
CA GLY A 249 0.69 -17.96 7.61
C GLY A 249 1.03 -19.01 6.54
N MET A 250 0.98 -20.29 6.89
CA MET A 250 0.85 -21.31 5.86
C MET A 250 -0.45 -21.00 5.12
N ARG A 251 -0.34 -20.58 3.85
CA ARG A 251 -1.49 -20.42 2.95
C ARG A 251 -2.10 -21.78 2.66
#